data_AF-A0A7Y3AJP1-F1
#
_entry.id   AF-A0A7Y3AJP1-F1
#
_cell.length_a   1.000
_cell.length_b   1.000
_cell.length_c   1.000
_cell.angle_alpha   90.00
_cell.angle_beta   90.00
_cell.angle_gamma   90.00
#
_symmetry.space_group_name_H-M   'P 1'
#
loop_
_entity.id
_entity.type
_entity.pdbx_description
1 polymer ?
#
loop_
_entity_poly.entity_id
_entity_poly.type
_entity_poly.pdbx_seq_one_letter_code
_entity_poly.pdbx_strand_id
1 'polypeptide(L)'
;MNNILVIGFLVVIFYYLVQFARQEHVQEDYEDAIVDVEGRLDWARTRTSFPFGMKAQLDVCYELLDKAKSLWEENKWHHAYRVALQSQEAMNKAQNIYSSYIKGR
;
A
#
# COMPACT_ATOMS: atom_id res chain seq x y z
N MET A 1 36.36 3.64 -28.15
CA MET A 1 35.98 4.09 -26.79
C MET A 1 34.62 4.78 -26.75
N ASN A 2 34.28 5.61 -27.75
CA ASN A 2 33.01 6.36 -27.78
C ASN A 2 31.76 5.46 -27.92
N ASN A 3 31.80 4.44 -28.78
CA ASN A 3 30.62 3.58 -29.01
C ASN A 3 30.19 2.77 -27.79
N ILE A 4 31.13 2.34 -26.93
CA ILE A 4 30.81 1.58 -25.71
C ILE A 4 30.08 2.48 -24.69
N LEU A 5 30.52 3.73 -24.54
CA LEU A 5 29.86 4.71 -23.69
C LEU A 5 28.45 5.04 -24.20
N VAL A 6 28.29 5.21 -25.51
CA VAL A 6 26.98 5.46 -26.14
C VAL A 6 26.04 4.27 -25.93
N ILE A 7 26.51 3.03 -26.11
CA ILE A 7 25.70 1.83 -25.86
C ILE A 7 25.31 1.75 -24.38
N GLY A 8 26.26 1.96 -23.46
CA GLY A 8 25.97 1.96 -22.02
C GLY A 8 24.94 3.01 -21.63
N PHE A 9 25.05 4.22 -22.18
CA PHE A 9 24.10 5.31 -21.95
C PHE A 9 22.70 4.96 -22.45
N LEU A 10 22.59 4.38 -23.65
CA LEU A 10 21.31 3.93 -24.21
C LEU A 10 20.66 2.85 -23.34
N VAL A 11 21.43 1.87 -22.86
CA VAL A 11 20.92 0.81 -21.97
C VAL A 11 20.36 1.40 -20.67
N VAL A 12 21.04 2.40 -20.09
CA VAL A 12 20.58 3.08 -18.88
C VAL A 12 19.28 3.85 -19.13
N ILE A 13 19.17 4.58 -20.25
CA ILE A 13 17.93 5.26 -20.63
C ILE A 13 16.79 4.25 -20.78
N PHE A 14 17.01 3.17 -21.53
CA PHE A 14 15.99 2.13 -21.72
C PHE A 14 15.56 1.51 -20.40
N TYR A 15 16.50 1.26 -19.49
CA TYR A 15 16.19 0.78 -18.15
C TYR A 15 15.24 1.74 -17.41
N TYR A 16 15.55 3.03 -17.38
CA TYR A 16 14.68 4.02 -16.72
C TYR A 16 13.30 4.16 -17.37
N LEU A 17 13.21 4.09 -18.70
CA LEU A 17 11.93 4.12 -19.40
C LEU A 17 11.05 2.91 -19.06
N VAL A 18 11.63 1.72 -18.96
CA VAL A 18 10.91 0.51 -18.55
C VAL A 18 10.45 0.60 -17.10
N GLN A 19 11.28 1.14 -16.22
CA GLN A 19 10.93 1.37 -14.82
C GLN A 19 9.78 2.37 -14.70
N PHE A 20 9.86 3.51 -15.40
CA PHE A 20 8.78 4.50 -15.44
C PHE A 20 7.45 3.90 -15.91
N ALA A 21 7.45 3.17 -17.03
CA ALA A 21 6.23 2.57 -17.56
C ALA A 21 5.58 1.54 -16.62
N ARG A 22 6.39 0.80 -15.85
CA ARG A 22 5.89 -0.17 -14.86
C ARG A 22 5.32 0.51 -13.61
N GLN A 23 5.89 1.63 -13.20
CA GLN A 23 5.39 2.43 -12.09
C GLN A 23 4.08 3.12 -12.47
N GLU A 24 4.07 3.81 -13.60
CA GLU A 24 2.92 4.57 -14.11
C GLU A 24 1.64 3.73 -14.16
N HIS A 25 1.76 2.46 -14.56
CA HIS A 25 0.61 1.56 -14.67
C HIS A 25 -0.09 1.24 -13.33
N VAL A 26 0.60 1.37 -12.20
CA VAL A 26 0.08 0.95 -10.89
C VAL A 26 0.07 2.06 -9.85
N GLN A 27 0.64 3.22 -10.17
CA GLN A 27 0.85 4.30 -9.20
C GLN A 27 -0.45 4.90 -8.68
N GLU A 28 -1.40 5.22 -9.57
CA GLU A 28 -2.68 5.81 -9.16
C GLU A 28 -3.45 4.86 -8.22
N ASP A 29 -3.64 3.60 -8.64
CA ASP A 29 -4.29 2.57 -7.84
C ASP A 29 -3.59 2.32 -6.49
N TYR A 30 -2.26 2.38 -6.48
CA TYR A 30 -1.47 2.22 -5.26
C TYR A 30 -1.68 3.40 -4.31
N GLU A 31 -1.59 4.64 -4.80
CA GLU A 31 -1.77 5.85 -4.01
C GLU A 31 -3.17 5.90 -3.41
N ASP A 32 -4.21 5.57 -4.19
CA ASP A 32 -5.59 5.48 -3.71
C ASP A 32 -5.74 4.46 -2.58
N ALA A 33 -5.13 3.28 -2.72
CA ALA A 33 -5.18 2.25 -1.68
C ALA A 33 -4.45 2.67 -0.39
N ILE A 34 -3.32 3.35 -0.50
CA ILE A 34 -2.57 3.87 0.66
C ILE A 34 -3.36 4.96 1.37
N VAL A 35 -3.88 5.94 0.63
CA VAL A 35 -4.63 7.07 1.19
C VAL A 35 -5.91 6.60 1.88
N ASP A 36 -6.65 5.64 1.30
CA ASP A 36 -7.82 5.05 1.95
C ASP A 36 -7.47 4.43 3.30
N VAL A 37 -6.43 3.59 3.34
CA VAL A 37 -6.02 2.91 4.56
C VAL A 37 -5.55 3.90 5.63
N GLU A 38 -4.70 4.86 5.27
CA GLU A 38 -4.20 5.88 6.19
C GLU A 38 -5.33 6.71 6.79
N GLY A 39 -6.25 7.21 5.96
CA GLY A 39 -7.40 7.97 6.43
C GLY A 39 -8.29 7.14 7.39
N ARG A 40 -8.45 5.85 7.12
CA ARG A 40 -9.23 4.94 7.98
C ARG A 40 -8.48 4.56 9.26
N LEU A 41 -7.14 4.53 9.26
CA LEU A 41 -6.35 4.37 10.47
C LEU A 41 -6.46 5.60 11.37
N ASP A 42 -6.48 6.81 10.79
CA ASP A 42 -6.74 8.03 11.55
C ASP A 42 -8.15 8.04 12.16
N TRP A 43 -9.17 7.59 11.40
CA TRP A 43 -10.49 7.34 11.97
C TRP A 43 -10.43 6.35 13.14
N ALA A 44 -9.68 5.25 13.02
CA ALA A 44 -9.58 4.25 14.08
C ALA A 44 -8.93 4.82 15.36
N ARG A 45 -7.97 5.74 15.24
CA ARG A 45 -7.34 6.43 16.39
C ARG A 45 -8.32 7.29 17.19
N THR A 46 -9.39 7.77 16.57
CA THR A 46 -10.43 8.55 17.27
C THR A 46 -11.42 7.71 18.08
N ARG A 47 -11.34 6.38 18.02
CA ARG A 47 -12.29 5.48 18.70
C ARG A 47 -11.90 5.30 20.17
N THR A 48 -12.90 5.33 21.06
CA THR A 48 -12.71 5.15 22.51
C THR A 48 -12.65 3.68 22.94
N SER A 49 -13.12 2.75 22.10
CA SER A 49 -13.09 1.32 22.37
C SER A 49 -12.98 0.50 21.08
N PHE A 50 -12.37 -0.67 21.21
CA PHE A 50 -12.18 -1.62 20.12
C PHE A 50 -12.87 -2.94 20.48
N PRO A 51 -13.91 -3.36 19.75
CA PRO A 51 -14.53 -4.66 19.95
C PRO A 51 -13.55 -5.80 19.72
N PHE A 52 -13.86 -6.97 20.28
CA PHE A 52 -13.01 -8.16 20.15
C PHE A 52 -12.68 -8.45 18.67
N GLY A 53 -11.41 -8.66 18.39
CA GLY A 53 -10.89 -8.88 17.03
C GLY A 53 -10.59 -7.62 16.22
N MET A 54 -11.20 -6.46 16.51
CA MET A 54 -10.94 -5.22 15.76
C MET A 54 -9.47 -4.77 15.90
N LYS A 55 -8.94 -4.77 17.13
CA LYS A 55 -7.55 -4.33 17.38
C LYS A 55 -6.53 -5.17 16.61
N ALA A 56 -6.69 -6.50 16.63
CA ALA A 56 -5.80 -7.40 15.89
C ALA A 56 -5.83 -7.15 14.37
N GLN A 57 -7.00 -6.82 13.82
CA GLN A 57 -7.10 -6.46 12.39
C GLN A 57 -6.44 -5.10 12.09
N LEU A 58 -6.52 -4.12 13.02
CA LEU A 58 -5.81 -2.85 12.87
C LEU A 58 -4.29 -3.04 12.94
N ASP A 59 -3.80 -3.90 13.84
CA ASP A 59 -2.36 -4.19 13.95
C ASP A 59 -1.83 -4.82 12.64
N VAL A 60 -2.56 -5.82 12.09
CA VAL A 60 -2.26 -6.41 10.78
C VAL A 60 -2.30 -5.37 9.66
N CYS A 61 -3.29 -4.47 9.67
CA CYS A 61 -3.40 -3.39 8.70
C CYS A 61 -2.16 -2.48 8.73
N TYR A 62 -1.71 -2.06 9.91
CA TYR A 62 -0.50 -1.25 10.08
C TYR A 62 0.76 -1.95 9.53
N GLU A 63 0.97 -3.22 9.89
CA GLU A 63 2.13 -3.99 9.41
C GLU A 63 2.15 -4.12 7.88
N LEU A 64 0.99 -4.39 7.28
CA LEU A 64 0.87 -4.50 5.82
C LEU A 64 1.06 -3.14 5.14
N LEU A 65 0.54 -2.06 5.73
CA LEU A 65 0.73 -0.70 5.19
C LEU A 65 2.21 -0.33 5.14
N ASP A 66 2.93 -0.55 6.24
CA ASP A 66 4.37 -0.26 6.32
C ASP A 66 5.16 -1.10 5.30
N LYS A 67 4.85 -2.40 5.22
CA LYS A 67 5.42 -3.30 4.22
C LYS A 67 5.14 -2.85 2.79
N ALA A 68 3.93 -2.37 2.49
CA ALA A 68 3.57 -1.89 1.16
C ALA A 68 4.43 -0.67 0.77
N LYS A 69 4.67 0.26 1.69
CA LYS A 69 5.53 1.44 1.47
C LYS A 69 6.99 1.05 1.25
N SER A 70 7.53 0.15 2.08
CA SER A 70 8.88 -0.38 1.90
C SER A 70 9.07 -1.04 0.53
N LEU A 71 8.10 -1.85 0.08
CA LEU A 71 8.13 -2.47 -1.25
C LEU A 71 8.08 -1.44 -2.39
N TRP A 72 7.37 -0.33 -2.19
CA TRP A 72 7.30 0.76 -3.15
C TRP A 72 8.66 1.42 -3.34
N GLU A 73 9.36 1.74 -2.24
CA GLU A 73 10.72 2.29 -2.25
C GLU A 73 11.74 1.35 -2.90
N GLU A 74 11.53 0.03 -2.77
CA GLU A 74 12.34 -1.00 -3.44
C GLU A 74 12.02 -1.19 -4.94
N ASN A 75 11.16 -0.35 -5.53
CA ASN A 75 10.66 -0.46 -6.91
C ASN A 75 9.90 -1.76 -7.20
N LYS A 76 9.35 -2.42 -6.17
CA LYS A 76 8.52 -3.63 -6.31
C LYS A 76 7.04 -3.25 -6.44
N TRP A 77 6.72 -2.31 -7.33
CA TRP A 77 5.43 -1.60 -7.36
C TRP A 77 4.20 -2.50 -7.40
N HIS A 78 4.18 -3.55 -8.23
CA HIS A 78 3.03 -4.46 -8.29
C HIS A 78 2.85 -5.26 -6.99
N HIS A 79 3.95 -5.58 -6.31
CA HIS A 79 3.90 -6.25 -5.02
C HIS A 79 3.48 -5.28 -3.92
N ALA A 80 4.00 -4.05 -3.94
CA ALA A 80 3.57 -2.96 -3.06
C ALA A 80 2.05 -2.74 -3.16
N TYR A 81 1.51 -2.63 -4.37
CA TYR A 81 0.07 -2.52 -4.60
C TYR A 81 -0.72 -3.70 -4.05
N ARG A 82 -0.29 -4.93 -4.32
CA ARG A 82 -0.97 -6.12 -3.76
C ARG A 82 -0.99 -6.10 -2.23
N VAL A 83 0.10 -5.70 -1.59
CA VAL A 83 0.18 -5.63 -0.12
C VAL A 83 -0.67 -4.48 0.42
N ALA A 84 -0.75 -3.34 -0.29
CA ALA A 84 -1.67 -2.25 0.05
C ALA A 84 -3.14 -2.71 0.03
N LEU A 85 -3.56 -3.48 -0.98
CA LEU A 85 -4.89 -4.09 -1.03
C LEU A 85 -5.15 -5.06 0.14
N GLN A 86 -4.14 -5.83 0.55
CA GLN A 86 -4.27 -6.70 1.73
C GLN A 86 -4.43 -5.88 3.02
N SER A 87 -3.72 -4.76 3.15
CA SER A 87 -3.90 -3.83 4.27
C SER A 87 -5.32 -3.25 4.29
N GLN A 88 -5.83 -2.86 3.12
CA GLN A 88 -7.21 -2.39 2.96
C GLN A 88 -8.24 -3.47 3.34
N GLU A 89 -8.00 -4.73 2.99
CA GLU A 89 -8.87 -5.84 3.38
C GLU A 89 -8.88 -6.04 4.92
N ALA A 90 -7.73 -5.94 5.58
CA ALA A 90 -7.64 -5.98 7.03
C ALA A 90 -8.41 -4.82 7.68
N MET A 91 -8.30 -3.61 7.11
CA MET A 91 -9.09 -2.46 7.55
C MET A 91 -10.60 -2.67 7.34
N ASN A 92 -11.02 -3.24 6.20
CA ASN A 92 -12.42 -3.59 5.94
C ASN A 92 -12.96 -4.55 7.02
N LYS A 93 -12.18 -5.55 7.41
CA LYS A 93 -12.53 -6.47 8.51
C LYS A 93 -12.65 -5.72 9.84
N ALA A 94 -11.70 -4.85 10.17
CA ALA A 94 -11.75 -4.04 11.39
C ALA A 94 -13.01 -3.16 11.46
N GLN A 95 -13.34 -2.46 10.38
CA GLN A 95 -14.53 -1.60 10.32
C GLN A 95 -15.85 -2.39 10.33
N ASN A 96 -15.89 -3.57 9.71
CA ASN A 96 -17.05 -4.45 9.76
C ASN A 96 -17.33 -4.96 11.17
N ILE A 97 -16.27 -5.33 11.92
CA ILE A 97 -16.39 -5.70 13.34
C ILE A 97 -16.96 -4.52 14.14
N TYR A 98 -16.40 -3.32 13.96
CA TYR A 98 -16.86 -2.13 14.66
C TYR A 98 -18.32 -1.78 14.37
N SER A 99 -18.69 -1.80 13.09
CA SER A 99 -20.05 -1.50 12.63
C SER A 99 -21.06 -2.52 13.16
N SER A 100 -20.68 -3.80 13.19
CA SER A 100 -21.55 -4.86 13.73
C SER A 100 -21.74 -4.70 15.24
N TYR A 101 -20.68 -4.33 15.97
CA TYR A 101 -20.75 -4.06 17.40
C TYR A 101 -21.67 -2.88 17.73
N ILE A 102 -21.61 -1.79 16.96
CA ILE A 102 -22.51 -0.64 17.16
C ILE A 102 -23.96 -1.01 16.87
N LYS A 103 -24.23 -1.76 15.80
CA LYS A 103 -25.60 -2.17 15.43
C LYS A 103 -26.23 -3.14 16.41
N GLY A 104 -25.42 -3.98 17.08
CA GLY A 104 -25.88 -4.93 18.07
C GLY A 104 -26.09 -4.34 19.48
N ARG A 105 -25.81 -3.04 19.65
CA ARG A 105 -25.97 -2.30 20.89
C ARG A 105 -27.23 -1.44 20.86
#